data_AF-A0A7C1SFV6-F1
#
_entry.id   AF-A0A7C1SFV6-F1
#
_cell.length_a   1.000
_cell.length_b   1.000
_cell.length_c   1.000
_cell.angle_alpha   90.00
_cell.angle_beta   90.00
_cell.angle_gamma   90.00
#
_symmetry.space_group_name_H-M   'P 1'
#
loop_
_entity.id
_entity.type
_entity.pdbx_description
1 polymer ?
#
loop_
_entity_poly.entity_id
_entity_poly.type
_entity_poly.pdbx_seq_one_letter_code
_entity_poly.pdbx_strand_id
1 'polypeptide(L)'
;MFTFSKEQKVFNIGGHKVGGQPGENPPMLIASMFHNKDRILEDRKGNFDRQKAKQYLKKQEELSAATGIPSMVAMVANSAEEAKIYIDFYLENTDMPFGIDMWVAEKREKATEYIASLGVQDKFLYNSITPWDKDIKGQVQKLKDLGIKHVIVQAFDDTDQSPAGRLKSLNSLLEQGAGDFESVLVDTSVMNLPSTSFSLLANKLIKEELGLPSGSAYSNGTHMWKEAKEAWGLEGFRAMDAVAQG
;
A
#
# COMPACT_ATOMS: atom_id res chain seq x y z
N MET A 1 -6.01 24.41 8.53
CA MET A 1 -6.11 22.95 8.26
C MET A 1 -7.49 22.72 7.67
N PHE A 2 -7.61 21.97 6.59
CA PHE A 2 -8.92 21.71 5.96
C PHE A 2 -9.70 20.68 6.78
N THR A 3 -11.02 20.83 6.85
CA THR A 3 -11.93 19.92 7.57
C THR A 3 -12.97 19.42 6.59
N PHE A 4 -13.21 18.11 6.56
CA PHE A 4 -14.24 17.52 5.72
C PHE A 4 -15.59 17.57 6.43
N SER A 5 -16.65 17.96 5.72
CA SER A 5 -18.02 17.93 6.27
C SER A 5 -18.55 16.51 6.43
N LYS A 6 -18.07 15.59 5.58
CA LYS A 6 -18.39 14.16 5.65
C LYS A 6 -17.70 13.53 6.87
N GLU A 7 -18.42 12.68 7.59
CA GLU A 7 -17.82 11.84 8.64
C GLU A 7 -16.68 11.00 8.06
N GLN A 8 -15.50 11.13 8.65
CA GLN A 8 -14.30 10.43 8.19
C GLN A 8 -14.19 9.09 8.90
N LYS A 9 -13.97 8.03 8.14
CA LYS A 9 -13.75 6.69 8.67
C LYS A 9 -12.36 6.60 9.29
N VAL A 10 -12.28 5.92 10.42
CA VAL A 10 -11.03 5.54 11.10
C VAL A 10 -11.03 4.03 11.21
N PHE A 11 -10.00 3.40 10.68
CA PHE A 11 -9.82 1.95 10.73
C PHE A 11 -8.69 1.57 11.68
N ASN A 12 -8.69 0.33 12.14
CA ASN A 12 -7.59 -0.26 12.90
C ASN A 12 -6.95 -1.38 12.07
N ILE A 13 -5.63 -1.31 11.87
CA ILE A 13 -4.84 -2.30 11.13
C ILE A 13 -3.65 -2.66 12.00
N GLY A 14 -3.58 -3.90 12.49
CA GLY A 14 -2.49 -4.34 13.37
C GLY A 14 -2.28 -3.48 14.62
N GLY A 15 -3.34 -2.86 15.16
CA GLY A 15 -3.27 -1.97 16.33
C GLY A 15 -3.10 -0.49 16.02
N HIS A 16 -2.95 -0.10 14.74
CA HIS A 16 -2.74 1.29 14.32
C HIS A 16 -4.00 1.91 13.72
N LYS A 17 -4.33 3.13 14.15
CA LYS A 17 -5.43 3.92 13.59
C LYS A 17 -5.04 4.55 12.26
N VAL A 18 -5.88 4.40 11.24
CA VAL A 18 -5.69 4.98 9.91
C VAL A 18 -6.96 5.70 9.46
N GLY A 19 -6.83 6.95 9.03
CA GLY A 19 -7.97 7.77 8.61
C GLY A 19 -8.32 8.89 9.57
N GLY A 20 -9.58 9.32 9.52
CA GLY A 20 -10.08 10.46 10.29
C GLY A 20 -9.90 11.81 9.59
N GLN A 21 -10.20 12.87 10.35
CA GLN A 21 -10.00 14.25 9.91
C GLN A 21 -8.50 14.59 9.82
N PRO A 22 -8.11 15.57 8.98
CA PRO A 22 -6.74 16.08 8.98
C PRO A 22 -6.33 16.55 10.39
N GLY A 23 -5.25 15.96 10.91
CA GLY A 23 -4.74 16.23 12.26
C GLY A 23 -5.28 15.32 13.38
N GLU A 24 -6.22 14.41 13.08
CA GLU A 24 -6.78 13.49 14.07
C GLU A 24 -5.85 12.30 14.35
N ASN A 25 -5.34 11.66 13.30
CA ASN A 25 -4.36 10.58 13.38
C ASN A 25 -3.17 10.89 12.45
N PRO A 26 -1.94 10.45 12.79
CA PRO A 26 -0.79 10.54 11.89
C PRO A 26 -1.02 9.68 10.64
N PRO A 27 -0.39 10.03 9.49
CA PRO A 27 -0.43 9.17 8.31
C PRO A 27 0.23 7.82 8.61
N MET A 28 -0.26 6.74 7.99
CA MET A 28 0.45 5.45 8.02
C MET A 28 1.45 5.41 6.87
N LEU A 29 2.71 5.14 7.19
CA LEU A 29 3.76 4.95 6.18
C LEU A 29 3.86 3.48 5.77
N ILE A 30 3.76 3.23 4.47
CA ILE A 30 3.91 1.88 3.89
C ILE A 30 5.24 1.84 3.14
N ALA A 31 6.26 1.24 3.76
CA ALA A 31 7.57 1.07 3.15
C ALA A 31 7.57 -0.15 2.21
N SER A 32 8.33 -0.08 1.12
CA SER A 32 8.53 -1.23 0.23
C SER A 32 9.81 -1.99 0.60
N MET A 33 9.75 -3.32 0.56
CA MET A 33 10.90 -4.21 0.76
C MET A 33 10.91 -5.31 -0.30
N PHE A 34 12.10 -5.78 -0.70
CA PHE A 34 12.29 -6.81 -1.73
C PHE A 34 11.82 -6.39 -3.15
N HIS A 35 11.66 -5.10 -3.41
CA HIS A 35 11.37 -4.59 -4.75
C HIS A 35 12.52 -4.84 -5.71
N ASN A 36 12.27 -4.69 -7.01
CA ASN A 36 13.31 -4.89 -8.03
C ASN A 36 14.49 -3.94 -7.77
N LYS A 37 15.70 -4.50 -7.71
CA LYS A 37 16.96 -3.79 -7.40
C LYS A 37 17.07 -3.30 -5.94
N ASP A 38 16.25 -3.83 -5.03
CA ASP A 38 16.49 -3.65 -3.61
C ASP A 38 17.89 -4.17 -3.26
N ARG A 39 18.64 -3.39 -2.49
CA ARG A 39 20.06 -3.64 -2.17
C ARG A 39 20.26 -4.81 -1.21
N ILE A 40 19.19 -5.35 -0.65
CA ILE A 40 19.22 -6.55 0.18
C ILE A 40 18.87 -7.80 -0.62
N LEU A 41 18.24 -7.65 -1.79
CA LEU A 41 17.78 -8.77 -2.60
C LEU A 41 18.92 -9.30 -3.47
N GLU A 42 19.26 -10.58 -3.30
CA GLU A 42 20.31 -11.23 -4.09
C GLU A 42 19.72 -11.89 -5.33
N ASP A 43 18.62 -12.64 -5.16
CA ASP A 43 17.86 -13.24 -6.25
C ASP A 43 16.37 -13.41 -5.92
N ARG A 44 15.60 -13.88 -6.91
CA ARG A 44 14.16 -14.16 -6.79
C ARG A 44 13.85 -15.61 -6.36
N LYS A 45 14.84 -16.35 -5.86
CA LYS A 45 14.65 -17.68 -5.26
C LYS A 45 14.50 -17.60 -3.73
N GLY A 46 14.42 -16.39 -3.19
CA GLY A 46 14.31 -16.13 -1.75
C GLY A 46 15.65 -15.89 -1.06
N ASN A 47 16.74 -15.65 -1.81
CA ASN A 47 18.03 -15.26 -1.24
C ASN A 47 18.11 -13.74 -1.08
N PHE A 48 18.42 -13.29 0.12
CA PHE A 48 18.60 -11.89 0.48
C PHE A 48 19.46 -11.77 1.75
N ASP A 49 20.05 -10.60 1.96
CA ASP A 49 20.82 -10.27 3.15
C ASP A 49 19.87 -10.15 4.36
N ARG A 50 19.70 -11.25 5.09
CA ARG A 50 18.83 -11.35 6.27
C ARG A 50 19.25 -10.40 7.39
N GLN A 51 20.55 -10.14 7.56
CA GLN A 51 21.05 -9.26 8.62
C GLN A 51 20.68 -7.81 8.31
N LYS A 52 20.90 -7.38 7.07
CA LYS A 52 20.53 -6.03 6.63
C LYS A 52 19.03 -5.84 6.55
N ALA A 53 18.28 -6.87 6.13
CA ALA A 53 16.83 -6.89 6.18
C ALA A 53 16.33 -6.67 7.63
N LYS A 54 16.90 -7.36 8.62
CA LYS A 54 16.57 -7.18 10.04
C LYS A 54 16.91 -5.77 10.53
N GLN A 55 18.03 -5.21 10.09
CA GLN A 55 18.40 -3.83 10.40
C GLN A 55 17.41 -2.83 9.81
N TYR A 56 16.86 -3.07 8.61
CA TYR A 56 15.83 -2.22 8.01
C TYR A 56 14.55 -2.24 8.85
N LEU A 57 14.07 -3.43 9.23
CA LEU A 57 12.87 -3.58 10.07
C LEU A 57 13.04 -2.85 11.41
N LYS A 58 14.16 -3.11 12.11
CA LYS A 58 14.47 -2.43 13.37
C LYS A 58 14.53 -0.91 13.20
N LYS A 59 15.14 -0.43 12.10
CA LYS A 59 15.24 1.00 11.85
C LYS A 59 13.87 1.64 11.64
N GLN A 60 12.96 0.94 10.96
CA GLN A 60 11.59 1.40 10.76
C GLN A 60 10.81 1.45 12.08
N GLU A 61 10.96 0.44 12.95
CA GLU A 61 10.39 0.46 14.30
C GLU A 61 10.93 1.62 15.15
N GLU A 62 12.25 1.86 15.13
CA GLU A 62 12.89 2.98 15.82
C GLU A 62 12.34 4.33 15.34
N LEU A 63 12.17 4.51 14.03
CA LEU A 63 11.63 5.74 13.44
C LEU A 63 10.15 5.94 13.78
N SER A 64 9.35 4.87 13.70
CA SER A 64 7.94 4.89 14.10
C SER A 64 7.79 5.29 15.56
N ALA A 65 8.57 4.67 16.46
CA ALA A 65 8.57 4.99 17.89
C ALA A 65 9.02 6.42 18.19
N ALA A 66 10.06 6.91 17.50
CA ALA A 66 10.59 8.26 17.72
C ALA A 66 9.69 9.38 17.19
N THR A 67 8.92 9.12 16.13
CA THR A 67 8.08 10.13 15.46
C THR A 67 6.60 10.03 15.82
N GLY A 68 6.15 8.88 16.33
CA GLY A 68 4.74 8.56 16.52
C GLY A 68 3.99 8.25 15.22
N ILE A 69 4.68 8.20 14.07
CA ILE A 69 4.09 7.89 12.76
C ILE A 69 4.02 6.37 12.61
N PRO A 70 2.81 5.77 12.57
CA PRO A 70 2.67 4.33 12.41
C PRO A 70 3.20 3.90 11.04
N SER A 71 3.76 2.70 10.98
CA SER A 71 4.38 2.22 9.76
C SER A 71 4.14 0.73 9.55
N MET A 72 4.22 0.31 8.30
CA MET A 72 4.15 -1.08 7.89
C MET A 72 5.05 -1.32 6.68
N VAL A 73 5.24 -2.58 6.31
CA VAL A 73 6.02 -2.96 5.12
C VAL A 73 5.13 -3.70 4.14
N ALA A 74 5.14 -3.27 2.88
CA ALA A 74 4.64 -4.03 1.74
C ALA A 74 5.82 -4.74 1.06
N MET A 75 5.87 -6.06 1.17
CA MET A 75 6.92 -6.88 0.58
C MET A 75 6.56 -7.21 -0.87
N VAL A 76 7.46 -6.91 -1.80
CA VAL A 76 7.25 -7.16 -3.22
C VAL A 76 7.71 -8.58 -3.57
N ALA A 77 6.80 -9.37 -4.14
CA ALA A 77 7.08 -10.75 -4.55
C ALA A 77 6.59 -11.02 -5.99
N ASN A 78 7.27 -11.93 -6.68
CA ASN A 78 6.93 -12.37 -8.03
C ASN A 78 6.33 -13.78 -8.07
N SER A 79 6.40 -14.54 -6.97
CA SER A 79 5.79 -15.87 -6.83
C SER A 79 5.29 -16.11 -5.41
N ALA A 80 4.44 -17.12 -5.23
CA ALA A 80 3.92 -17.49 -3.92
C ALA A 80 5.01 -18.10 -3.02
N GLU A 81 5.98 -18.79 -3.61
CA GLU A 81 7.13 -19.36 -2.91
C GLU A 81 8.04 -18.26 -2.36
N GLU A 82 8.29 -17.23 -3.16
CA GLU A 82 9.02 -16.03 -2.74
C GLU A 82 8.27 -15.30 -1.62
N ALA A 83 6.96 -15.08 -1.79
CA ALA A 83 6.13 -14.43 -0.78
C ALA A 83 6.18 -15.18 0.55
N LYS A 84 6.08 -16.52 0.55
CA LYS A 84 6.17 -17.34 1.76
C LYS A 84 7.48 -17.10 2.52
N ILE A 85 8.62 -17.12 1.82
CA ILE A 85 9.94 -16.89 2.44
C ILE A 85 10.01 -15.50 3.09
N TYR A 86 9.45 -14.48 2.44
CA TYR A 86 9.44 -13.12 2.96
C TYR A 86 8.51 -12.96 4.15
N ILE A 87 7.31 -13.55 4.09
CA ILE A 87 6.33 -13.56 5.19
C ILE A 87 6.94 -14.23 6.43
N ASP A 88 7.53 -15.42 6.27
CA ASP A 88 8.14 -16.16 7.37
C ASP A 88 9.24 -15.32 8.03
N PHE A 89 10.16 -14.77 7.23
CA PHE A 89 11.20 -13.88 7.74
C PHE A 89 10.64 -12.64 8.45
N TYR A 90 9.59 -12.03 7.90
CA TYR A 90 9.02 -10.81 8.47
C TYR A 90 8.39 -11.09 9.83
N LEU A 91 7.54 -12.13 9.93
CA LEU A 91 6.86 -12.52 11.16
C LEU A 91 7.82 -13.00 12.25
N GLU A 92 8.98 -13.55 11.89
CA GLU A 92 10.03 -13.92 12.84
C GLU A 92 10.78 -12.70 13.43
N ASN A 93 10.72 -11.53 12.78
CA ASN A 93 11.59 -10.40 13.10
C ASN A 93 10.87 -9.12 13.49
N THR A 94 9.55 -9.00 13.30
CA THR A 94 8.78 -7.83 13.73
C THR A 94 7.30 -8.16 13.94
N ASP A 95 6.65 -7.37 14.80
CA ASP A 95 5.21 -7.44 15.06
C ASP A 95 4.39 -6.44 14.24
N MET A 96 5.03 -5.53 13.49
CA MET A 96 4.36 -4.53 12.65
C MET A 96 3.37 -5.18 11.67
N PRO A 97 2.28 -4.51 11.28
CA PRO A 97 1.47 -4.97 10.16
C PRO A 97 2.29 -5.04 8.87
N PHE A 98 1.78 -5.78 7.89
CA PHE A 98 2.46 -5.98 6.61
C PHE A 98 1.48 -6.17 5.46
N GLY A 99 1.98 -5.99 4.25
CA GLY A 99 1.29 -6.32 3.02
C GLY A 99 2.21 -7.12 2.09
N ILE A 100 1.61 -7.73 1.07
CA ILE A 100 2.33 -8.39 -0.01
C ILE A 100 1.90 -7.72 -1.31
N ASP A 101 2.87 -7.15 -2.03
CA ASP A 101 2.66 -6.48 -3.30
C ASP A 101 3.02 -7.44 -4.45
N MET A 102 1.98 -7.88 -5.15
CA MET A 102 2.06 -8.85 -6.24
C MET A 102 1.14 -8.41 -7.38
N TRP A 103 1.72 -8.27 -8.57
CA TRP A 103 1.00 -7.84 -9.77
C TRP A 103 -0.01 -8.89 -10.27
N VAL A 104 0.35 -10.17 -10.22
CA VAL A 104 -0.49 -11.24 -10.79
C VAL A 104 -1.48 -11.75 -9.75
N ALA A 105 -2.78 -11.53 -10.00
CA ALA A 105 -3.87 -11.89 -9.10
C ALA A 105 -3.82 -13.34 -8.59
N GLU A 106 -3.61 -14.33 -9.47
CA GLU A 106 -3.53 -15.75 -9.08
C GLU A 106 -2.39 -16.02 -8.08
N LYS A 107 -1.25 -15.35 -8.25
CA LYS A 107 -0.10 -15.51 -7.35
C LYS A 107 -0.35 -14.82 -6.01
N ARG A 108 -1.01 -13.66 -6.05
CA ARG A 108 -1.44 -12.91 -4.87
C ARG A 108 -2.46 -13.71 -4.04
N GLU A 109 -3.38 -14.40 -4.69
CA GLU A 109 -4.34 -15.31 -4.04
C GLU A 109 -3.62 -16.43 -3.29
N LYS A 110 -2.69 -17.14 -3.95
CA LYS A 110 -1.89 -18.23 -3.32
C LYS A 110 -1.09 -17.75 -2.11
N ALA A 111 -0.49 -16.56 -2.19
CA ALA A 111 0.19 -15.96 -1.04
C ALA A 111 -0.79 -15.64 0.11
N THR A 112 -2.01 -15.20 -0.23
CA THR A 112 -3.07 -14.90 0.74
C THR A 112 -3.60 -16.15 1.42
N GLU A 113 -3.72 -17.28 0.71
CA GLU A 113 -4.05 -18.57 1.31
C GLU A 113 -3.00 -19.01 2.34
N TYR A 114 -1.71 -18.77 2.05
CA TYR A 114 -0.65 -19.05 3.00
C TYR A 114 -0.77 -18.17 4.26
N ILE A 115 -1.05 -16.87 4.10
CA ILE A 115 -1.27 -15.95 5.22
C ILE A 115 -2.45 -16.41 6.09
N ALA A 116 -3.55 -16.83 5.46
CA ALA A 116 -4.69 -17.36 6.18
C ALA A 116 -4.34 -18.64 6.95
N SER A 117 -3.49 -19.51 6.39
CA SER A 117 -3.00 -20.72 7.08
C SER A 117 -2.16 -20.42 8.33
N LEU A 118 -1.51 -19.24 8.39
CA LEU A 118 -0.73 -18.78 9.53
C LEU A 118 -1.57 -18.10 10.63
N GLY A 119 -2.83 -17.74 10.35
CA GLY A 119 -3.70 -17.08 11.33
C GLY A 119 -3.32 -15.63 11.63
N VAL A 120 -2.66 -14.93 10.69
CA VAL A 120 -2.14 -13.56 10.87
C VAL A 120 -2.93 -12.48 10.13
N GLN A 121 -4.19 -12.76 9.77
CA GLN A 121 -5.05 -11.86 8.98
C GLN A 121 -5.26 -10.48 9.64
N ASP A 122 -5.21 -10.39 10.98
CA ASP A 122 -5.32 -9.13 11.75
C ASP A 122 -4.18 -8.14 11.48
N LYS A 123 -3.04 -8.63 11.00
CA LYS A 123 -1.85 -7.82 10.70
C LYS A 123 -1.65 -7.62 9.20
N PHE A 124 -2.42 -8.32 8.36
CA PHE A 124 -2.21 -8.35 6.92
C PHE A 124 -3.11 -7.38 6.18
N LEU A 125 -2.50 -6.56 5.32
CA LEU A 125 -3.17 -5.67 4.38
C LEU A 125 -3.03 -6.23 2.96
N TYR A 126 -4.15 -6.70 2.41
CA TYR A 126 -4.19 -7.21 1.04
C TYR A 126 -3.99 -6.07 0.02
N ASN A 127 -2.96 -6.16 -0.81
CA ASN A 127 -2.61 -5.15 -1.81
C ASN A 127 -2.59 -5.76 -3.22
N SER A 128 -3.60 -5.55 -4.06
CA SER A 128 -4.83 -4.77 -3.89
C SER A 128 -6.00 -5.43 -4.61
N ILE A 129 -7.22 -4.94 -4.36
CA ILE A 129 -8.36 -5.13 -5.26
C ILE A 129 -8.30 -4.00 -6.29
N THR A 130 -8.28 -4.34 -7.58
CA THR A 130 -7.91 -3.37 -8.62
C THR A 130 -8.78 -3.53 -9.88
N PRO A 131 -9.03 -2.46 -10.68
CA PRO A 131 -9.91 -2.52 -11.84
C PRO A 131 -9.41 -3.44 -12.97
N TRP A 132 -8.13 -3.85 -12.92
CA TRP A 132 -7.55 -4.79 -13.87
C TRP A 132 -7.79 -6.26 -13.49
N ASP A 133 -8.32 -6.55 -12.30
CA ASP A 133 -8.68 -7.90 -11.90
C ASP A 133 -9.91 -8.39 -12.70
N LYS A 134 -9.85 -9.62 -13.20
CA LYS A 134 -10.88 -10.17 -14.10
C LYS A 134 -12.20 -10.52 -13.40
N ASP A 135 -12.13 -10.99 -12.16
CA ASP A 135 -13.29 -11.42 -11.37
C ASP A 135 -13.22 -10.80 -9.97
N ILE A 136 -13.58 -9.52 -9.87
CA ILE A 136 -13.53 -8.77 -8.61
C ILE A 136 -14.50 -9.35 -7.59
N LYS A 137 -15.72 -9.74 -7.98
CA LYS A 137 -16.71 -10.31 -7.05
C LYS A 137 -16.25 -11.65 -6.49
N GLY A 138 -15.73 -12.55 -7.34
CA GLY A 138 -15.15 -13.82 -6.90
C GLY A 138 -13.93 -13.62 -6.00
N GLN A 139 -13.05 -12.69 -6.35
CA GLN A 139 -11.92 -12.32 -5.50
C GLN A 139 -12.38 -11.81 -4.13
N VAL A 140 -13.34 -10.89 -4.07
CA VAL A 140 -13.90 -10.37 -2.81
C VAL A 140 -14.45 -11.51 -1.95
N GLN A 141 -15.23 -12.43 -2.55
CA GLN A 141 -15.79 -13.56 -1.82
C GLN A 141 -14.68 -14.46 -1.26
N LYS A 142 -13.68 -14.79 -2.08
CA LYS A 142 -12.54 -15.61 -1.67
C LYS A 142 -11.76 -14.97 -0.52
N LEU A 143 -11.51 -13.67 -0.55
CA LEU A 143 -10.83 -12.95 0.52
C LEU A 143 -11.64 -13.00 1.83
N LYS A 144 -12.98 -12.85 1.76
CA LYS A 144 -13.86 -13.03 2.91
C LYS A 144 -13.81 -14.45 3.47
N ASP A 145 -13.82 -15.46 2.60
CA ASP A 145 -13.73 -16.88 3.00
C ASP A 145 -12.40 -17.20 3.70
N LEU A 146 -11.32 -16.51 3.30
CA LEU A 146 -10.00 -16.61 3.94
C LEU A 146 -9.89 -15.78 5.24
N GLY A 147 -10.94 -15.04 5.61
CA GLY A 147 -10.97 -14.19 6.79
C GLY A 147 -10.10 -12.94 6.68
N ILE A 148 -9.85 -12.45 5.46
CA ILE A 148 -9.10 -11.22 5.24
C ILE A 148 -9.93 -10.02 5.70
N LYS A 149 -9.28 -9.13 6.45
CA LYS A 149 -9.94 -8.00 7.14
C LYS A 149 -9.62 -6.65 6.55
N HIS A 150 -8.40 -6.50 6.03
CA HIS A 150 -7.87 -5.21 5.61
C HIS A 150 -7.44 -5.28 4.15
N VAL A 151 -7.97 -4.37 3.34
CA VAL A 151 -7.69 -4.32 1.90
C VAL A 151 -7.28 -2.92 1.45
N ILE A 152 -6.40 -2.88 0.47
CA ILE A 152 -6.22 -1.72 -0.40
C ILE A 152 -7.13 -1.90 -1.62
N VAL A 153 -7.90 -0.87 -1.92
CA VAL A 153 -8.65 -0.74 -3.17
C VAL A 153 -7.93 0.28 -4.04
N GLN A 154 -7.37 -0.19 -5.14
CA GLN A 154 -6.60 0.64 -6.06
C GLN A 154 -7.54 1.27 -7.09
N ALA A 155 -7.68 2.59 -7.01
CA ALA A 155 -8.59 3.37 -7.84
C ALA A 155 -7.87 3.96 -9.06
N PHE A 156 -8.21 3.48 -10.25
CA PHE A 156 -7.68 3.99 -11.51
C PHE A 156 -8.64 3.77 -12.69
N ASP A 157 -8.70 4.71 -13.63
CA ASP A 157 -9.46 4.56 -14.88
C ASP A 157 -8.49 4.89 -16.04
N ASP A 158 -8.22 3.91 -16.90
CA ASP A 158 -7.30 4.06 -18.04
C ASP A 158 -7.82 5.06 -19.08
N THR A 159 -9.15 5.27 -19.12
CA THR A 159 -9.83 6.17 -20.06
C THR A 159 -9.91 7.59 -19.51
N ASP A 160 -10.13 7.72 -18.20
CA ASP A 160 -10.21 8.99 -17.49
C ASP A 160 -9.22 9.01 -16.31
N GLN A 161 -7.99 9.45 -16.60
CA GLN A 161 -6.94 9.57 -15.59
C GLN A 161 -7.05 10.85 -14.74
N SER A 162 -8.21 11.50 -14.69
CA SER A 162 -8.46 12.64 -13.82
C SER A 162 -8.75 12.21 -12.36
N PRO A 163 -8.86 13.15 -11.41
CA PRO A 163 -9.37 12.86 -10.09
C PRO A 163 -10.79 12.25 -10.08
N ALA A 164 -11.66 12.72 -10.99
CA ALA A 164 -13.04 12.22 -11.10
C ALA A 164 -13.09 10.79 -11.62
N GLY A 165 -12.24 10.45 -12.60
CA GLY A 165 -12.15 9.08 -13.13
C GLY A 165 -11.67 8.07 -12.07
N ARG A 166 -10.76 8.46 -11.17
CA ARG A 166 -10.37 7.63 -10.02
C ARG A 166 -11.53 7.36 -9.06
N LEU A 167 -12.29 8.40 -8.71
CA LEU A 167 -13.47 8.26 -7.86
C LEU A 167 -14.55 7.38 -8.52
N LYS A 168 -14.77 7.55 -9.83
CA LYS A 168 -15.66 6.69 -10.62
C LYS A 168 -15.21 5.22 -10.60
N SER A 169 -13.91 4.98 -10.82
CA SER A 169 -13.33 3.64 -10.73
C SER A 169 -13.51 3.04 -9.34
N LEU A 170 -13.22 3.80 -8.28
CA LEU A 170 -13.45 3.37 -6.90
C LEU A 170 -14.90 2.97 -6.67
N ASN A 171 -15.88 3.81 -7.06
CA ASN A 171 -17.30 3.49 -6.89
C ASN A 171 -17.68 2.17 -7.60
N SER A 172 -17.18 1.95 -8.81
CA SER A 172 -17.38 0.68 -9.54
C SER A 172 -16.82 -0.54 -8.80
N LEU A 173 -15.67 -0.41 -8.12
CA LEU A 173 -15.10 -1.47 -7.29
C LEU A 173 -15.92 -1.70 -6.02
N LEU A 174 -16.39 -0.62 -5.38
CA LEU A 174 -17.22 -0.69 -4.17
C LEU A 174 -18.57 -1.37 -4.46
N GLU A 175 -19.19 -1.11 -5.62
CA GLU A 175 -20.41 -1.80 -6.08
C GLU A 175 -20.22 -3.32 -6.27
N GLN A 176 -18.97 -3.76 -6.42
CA GLN A 176 -18.60 -5.16 -6.53
C GLN A 176 -18.20 -5.80 -5.19
N GLY A 177 -18.35 -5.07 -4.08
CA GLY A 177 -18.09 -5.56 -2.72
C GLY A 177 -16.69 -5.26 -2.18
N ALA A 178 -15.87 -4.49 -2.90
CA ALA A 178 -14.54 -4.08 -2.41
C ALA A 178 -14.60 -3.21 -1.13
N GLY A 179 -15.78 -2.70 -0.78
CA GLY A 179 -16.04 -1.93 0.44
C GLY A 179 -16.42 -2.76 1.67
N ASP A 180 -16.59 -4.08 1.52
CA ASP A 180 -17.23 -4.93 2.54
C ASP A 180 -16.23 -5.60 3.51
N PHE A 181 -15.10 -4.95 3.74
CA PHE A 181 -14.03 -5.42 4.64
C PHE A 181 -13.99 -4.57 5.91
N GLU A 182 -13.39 -5.08 6.99
CA GLU A 182 -13.26 -4.34 8.25
C GLU A 182 -12.51 -3.01 8.05
N SER A 183 -11.47 -3.02 7.20
CA SER A 183 -10.69 -1.84 6.85
C SER A 183 -10.49 -1.75 5.34
N VAL A 184 -10.78 -0.58 4.77
CA VAL A 184 -10.63 -0.28 3.34
C VAL A 184 -9.77 0.96 3.18
N LEU A 185 -8.55 0.79 2.67
CA LEU A 185 -7.67 1.91 2.29
C LEU A 185 -7.75 2.12 0.79
N VAL A 186 -7.83 3.37 0.33
CA VAL A 186 -7.85 3.68 -1.10
C VAL A 186 -6.47 4.13 -1.57
N ASP A 187 -5.92 3.45 -2.59
CA ASP A 187 -4.74 3.90 -3.33
C ASP A 187 -5.18 4.57 -4.64
N THR A 188 -4.90 5.87 -4.78
CA THR A 188 -5.25 6.64 -5.97
C THR A 188 -4.21 6.61 -7.08
N SER A 189 -3.30 5.63 -7.10
CA SER A 189 -2.35 5.31 -8.19
C SER A 189 -1.66 6.49 -8.88
N VAL A 190 -0.34 6.59 -8.73
CA VAL A 190 0.48 7.61 -9.39
C VAL A 190 1.25 7.00 -10.56
N MET A 191 1.10 7.59 -11.76
CA MET A 191 1.67 7.06 -13.01
C MET A 191 2.89 7.86 -13.51
N ASN A 192 3.23 8.96 -12.86
CA ASN A 192 4.39 9.82 -13.09
C ASN A 192 4.37 10.97 -12.06
N LEU A 193 5.48 11.69 -11.90
CA LEU A 193 5.58 12.77 -10.94
C LEU A 193 4.47 13.85 -11.08
N PRO A 194 4.18 14.42 -12.27
CA PRO A 194 3.10 15.41 -12.41
C PRO A 194 1.70 14.89 -11.98
N SER A 195 1.42 13.61 -12.25
CA SER A 195 0.14 12.98 -11.90
C SER A 195 -0.10 12.85 -10.40
N THR A 196 0.93 13.05 -9.56
CA THR A 196 0.81 13.14 -8.10
C THR A 196 -0.26 14.16 -7.69
N SER A 197 -0.34 15.29 -8.40
CA SER A 197 -1.37 16.30 -8.15
C SER A 197 -2.80 15.75 -8.36
N PHE A 198 -3.01 14.90 -9.36
CA PHE A 198 -4.32 14.26 -9.60
C PHE A 198 -4.66 13.23 -8.52
N SER A 199 -3.68 12.46 -8.05
CA SER A 199 -3.87 11.54 -6.94
C SER A 199 -4.20 12.28 -5.63
N LEU A 200 -3.54 13.41 -5.36
CA LEU A 200 -3.85 14.25 -4.18
C LEU A 200 -5.26 14.85 -4.24
N LEU A 201 -5.66 15.36 -5.42
CA LEU A 201 -7.03 15.85 -5.63
C LEU A 201 -8.06 14.72 -5.53
N ALA A 202 -7.75 13.53 -6.02
CA ALA A 202 -8.60 12.36 -5.89
C ALA A 202 -8.76 11.95 -4.42
N ASN A 203 -7.67 11.93 -3.64
CA ASN A 203 -7.72 11.66 -2.20
C ASN A 203 -8.66 12.63 -1.48
N LYS A 204 -8.59 13.92 -1.82
CA LYS A 204 -9.50 14.94 -1.28
C LYS A 204 -10.96 14.64 -1.65
N LEU A 205 -11.25 14.37 -2.92
CA LEU A 205 -12.61 14.05 -3.39
C LEU A 205 -13.17 12.79 -2.71
N ILE A 206 -12.38 11.72 -2.61
CA ILE A 206 -12.80 10.47 -1.97
C ILE A 206 -13.10 10.70 -0.48
N LYS A 207 -12.29 11.49 0.22
CA LYS A 207 -12.55 11.87 1.61
C LYS A 207 -13.81 12.76 1.74
N GLU A 208 -14.05 13.66 0.79
CA GLU A 208 -15.24 14.52 0.74
C GLU A 208 -16.53 13.72 0.52
N GLU A 209 -16.51 12.72 -0.35
CA GLU A 209 -17.73 11.98 -0.72
C GLU A 209 -17.99 10.75 0.16
N LEU A 210 -16.93 9.98 0.43
CA LEU A 210 -17.03 8.64 1.01
C LEU A 210 -16.45 8.57 2.42
N GLY A 211 -15.61 9.53 2.81
CA GLY A 211 -14.93 9.55 4.10
C GLY A 211 -13.88 8.44 4.28
N LEU A 212 -13.51 7.74 3.20
CA LEU A 212 -12.53 6.66 3.23
C LEU A 212 -11.11 7.21 3.39
N PRO A 213 -10.20 6.54 4.13
CA PRO A 213 -8.79 6.87 4.12
C PRO A 213 -8.22 6.68 2.71
N SER A 214 -7.44 7.64 2.24
CA SER A 214 -6.90 7.63 0.88
C SER A 214 -5.47 8.13 0.85
N GLY A 215 -4.64 7.48 0.04
CA GLY A 215 -3.23 7.80 -0.16
C GLY A 215 -2.77 7.32 -1.54
N SER A 216 -1.46 7.31 -1.77
CA SER A 216 -0.90 6.64 -2.94
C SER A 216 0.58 6.29 -2.77
N ALA A 217 1.10 5.43 -3.66
CA ALA A 217 2.51 5.09 -3.75
C ALA A 217 3.29 6.11 -4.62
N TYR A 218 3.56 7.29 -4.08
CA TYR A 218 4.19 8.41 -4.80
C TYR A 218 5.60 8.13 -5.32
N SER A 219 6.32 7.19 -4.70
CA SER A 219 7.64 6.74 -5.13
C SER A 219 7.66 6.20 -6.57
N ASN A 220 6.54 5.63 -7.06
CA ASN A 220 6.40 5.24 -8.45
C ASN A 220 6.53 6.43 -9.38
N GLY A 221 5.91 7.56 -9.03
CA GLY A 221 5.96 8.79 -9.82
C GLY A 221 7.35 9.43 -9.84
N THR A 222 8.01 9.52 -8.69
CA THR A 222 9.33 10.15 -8.56
C THR A 222 10.42 9.33 -9.25
N HIS A 223 10.40 8.00 -9.11
CA HIS A 223 11.38 7.11 -9.72
C HIS A 223 11.23 6.98 -11.25
N MET A 224 10.10 7.40 -11.82
CA MET A 224 9.94 7.52 -13.27
C MET A 224 10.69 8.72 -13.86
N TRP A 225 11.00 9.76 -13.07
CA TRP A 225 11.78 10.90 -13.51
C TRP A 225 13.29 10.61 -13.43
N LYS A 226 13.81 9.86 -14.40
CA LYS A 226 15.21 9.43 -14.41
C LYS A 226 16.18 10.61 -14.56
N GLU A 227 15.77 11.63 -15.30
CA GLU A 227 16.51 12.84 -15.61
C GLU A 227 16.83 13.67 -14.37
N ALA A 228 16.03 13.57 -13.29
CA ALA A 228 16.33 14.27 -12.03
C ALA A 228 17.68 13.86 -11.42
N LYS A 229 18.05 12.58 -11.56
CA LYS A 229 19.36 12.09 -11.08
C LYS A 229 20.51 12.58 -11.94
N GLU A 230 20.28 12.74 -13.25
CA GLU A 230 21.27 13.27 -14.19
C GLU A 230 21.48 14.77 -13.96
N ALA A 231 20.38 15.52 -13.75
CA ALA A 231 20.43 16.96 -13.55
C ALA A 231 21.00 17.36 -12.19
N TRP A 232 20.67 16.65 -11.11
CA TRP A 232 20.94 17.10 -9.73
C TRP A 232 21.65 16.07 -8.84
N GLY A 233 22.07 14.94 -9.41
CA GLY A 233 22.72 13.87 -8.68
C GLY A 233 21.80 13.17 -7.67
N LEU A 234 22.39 12.31 -6.84
CA LEU A 234 21.64 11.50 -5.88
C LEU A 234 20.98 12.34 -4.78
N GLU A 235 21.68 13.37 -4.27
CA GLU A 235 21.13 14.24 -3.22
C GLU A 235 20.01 15.13 -3.75
N GLY A 236 20.12 15.66 -4.96
CA GLY A 236 19.04 16.40 -5.60
C GLY A 236 17.81 15.54 -5.85
N PHE A 237 18.00 14.30 -6.31
CA PHE A 237 16.90 13.33 -6.41
C PHE A 237 16.24 13.07 -5.06
N ARG A 238 17.01 12.84 -3.99
CA ARG A 238 16.48 12.60 -2.63
C ARG A 238 15.67 13.78 -2.11
N ALA A 239 16.13 15.01 -2.36
CA ALA A 239 15.40 16.21 -1.99
C ALA A 239 14.06 16.33 -2.73
N MET A 240 14.06 16.10 -4.06
CA MET A 240 12.84 16.09 -4.86
C MET A 240 11.87 15.00 -4.41
N ASP A 241 12.39 13.79 -4.19
CA ASP A 241 11.61 12.62 -3.77
C ASP A 241 10.95 12.85 -2.40
N ALA A 242 11.69 13.40 -1.44
CA ALA A 242 11.16 13.75 -0.13
C ALA A 242 10.04 14.79 -0.19
N VAL A 243 10.15 15.79 -1.08
CA VAL A 243 9.11 16.82 -1.26
C VAL A 243 7.87 16.27 -1.95
N ALA A 244 8.02 15.33 -2.88
CA ALA A 244 6.89 14.73 -3.58
C ALA A 244 6.12 13.72 -2.69
N GLN A 245 6.78 13.11 -1.71
CA GLN A 245 6.20 12.12 -0.81
C GLN A 245 5.68 12.71 0.52
N GLY A 246 6.15 13.89 0.93
CA GLY A 246 5.76 14.58 2.17
C GLY A 246 4.55 15.51 1.99
#